data_AF-A0A4Y2EPE6-F1
#
_entry.id   AF-A0A4Y2EPE6-F1
#
_cell.length_a   1.000
_cell.length_b   1.000
_cell.length_c   1.000
_cell.angle_alpha   90.00
_cell.angle_beta   90.00
_cell.angle_gamma   90.00
#
_symmetry.space_group_name_H-M   'P 1'
#
loop_
_entity.id
_entity.type
_entity.pdbx_description
1 polymer ?
#
loop_
_entity_poly.entity_id
_entity_poly.type
_entity_poly.pdbx_seq_one_letter_code
_entity_poly.pdbx_strand_id
1 'polypeptide(L)'
;MAIINIKVKLNTAATRKNDSFVKKGLFAVITIIDTHNHSLNTAEALKFLPASDCKEKFMDYFSDDMGVAEACKYHEGILQSEEKFTDEHMANSQINPPLQNCTALAQSMASSKFGSKNWSGFN
;
A
#
# COMPACT_ATOMS: atom_id res chain seq x y z
N MET A 1 14.58 -10.56 -13.05
CA MET A 1 15.53 -10.04 -12.06
C MET A 1 15.42 -8.53 -12.07
N ALA A 2 14.93 -7.94 -10.98
CA ALA A 2 14.97 -6.49 -10.83
C ALA A 2 16.40 -6.04 -10.54
N ILE A 3 16.83 -4.93 -11.13
CA ILE A 3 18.16 -4.35 -10.93
C ILE A 3 18.00 -2.88 -10.55
N ILE A 4 18.63 -2.49 -9.44
CA ILE A 4 18.75 -1.09 -9.05
C ILE A 4 20.20 -0.67 -9.27
N ASN A 5 20.42 0.23 -10.22
CA ASN A 5 21.71 0.83 -10.48
C ASN A 5 21.76 2.23 -9.86
N ILE A 6 22.65 2.43 -8.89
CA ILE A 6 22.86 3.73 -8.26
C ILE A 6 24.23 4.24 -8.67
N LYS A 7 24.27 5.40 -9.33
CA LYS A 7 25.52 6.09 -9.68
C LYS A 7 25.56 7.42 -8.95
N VAL A 8 26.55 7.59 -8.07
CA VAL A 8 26.78 8.82 -7.31
C VAL A 8 28.05 9.48 -7.82
N LYS A 9 27.99 10.78 -8.12
CA LYS A 9 29.15 11.59 -8.49
C LYS A 9 29.67 12.33 -7.28
N LEU A 10 31.00 12.33 -7.14
CA LEU A 10 31.69 13.11 -6.13
C LEU A 10 31.57 14.61 -6.41
N ASN A 11 31.28 15.39 -5.36
CA ASN A 11 31.23 16.83 -5.43
C ASN A 11 32.63 17.44 -5.25
N THR A 12 33.33 17.66 -6.36
CA THR A 12 34.66 18.28 -6.38
C THR A 12 34.60 19.61 -7.12
N ALA A 13 35.65 20.44 -6.97
CA ALA A 13 35.74 21.69 -7.72
C ALA A 13 35.67 21.47 -9.25
N ALA A 14 36.25 20.37 -9.73
CA ALA A 14 36.22 20.00 -11.13
C ALA A 14 34.81 19.61 -11.61
N THR A 15 34.08 18.79 -10.85
CA THR A 15 32.72 18.36 -11.23
C THR A 15 31.73 19.53 -11.17
N ARG A 16 31.84 20.45 -10.19
CA ARG A 16 31.06 21.70 -10.18
C ARG A 16 31.32 22.60 -11.40
N LYS A 17 32.53 22.60 -11.93
CA LYS A 17 32.88 23.42 -13.09
C LYS A 17 32.43 22.81 -14.42
N ASN A 18 32.51 21.50 -14.56
CA ASN A 18 32.40 20.84 -15.86
C ASN A 18 31.11 20.03 -16.05
N ASP A 19 30.44 19.60 -14.97
CA ASP A 19 29.27 18.73 -15.06
C ASP A 19 27.96 19.52 -14.94
N SER A 20 27.08 19.40 -15.94
CA SER A 20 25.82 20.15 -16.02
C SER A 20 24.77 19.73 -14.99
N PHE A 21 24.79 18.49 -14.51
CA PHE A 21 23.86 17.97 -13.51
C PHE A 21 24.30 18.35 -12.11
N VAL A 22 25.62 18.28 -11.84
CA VAL A 22 26.20 18.75 -10.57
C VAL A 22 25.95 20.24 -10.37
N LYS A 23 26.06 21.05 -11.43
CA LYS A 23 25.70 22.49 -11.39
C LYS A 23 24.25 22.75 -11.01
N LYS A 24 23.35 21.80 -11.30
CA LYS A 24 21.93 21.85 -10.94
C LYS A 24 21.65 21.22 -9.58
N GLY A 25 22.68 20.82 -8.83
CA GLY A 25 22.54 20.15 -7.53
C GLY A 25 22.16 18.67 -7.61
N LEU A 26 22.25 18.04 -8.78
CA LEU A 26 21.90 16.64 -9.01
C LEU A 26 23.16 15.77 -9.02
N PHE A 27 23.42 15.07 -7.92
CA PHE A 27 24.66 14.31 -7.70
C PHE A 27 24.53 12.80 -7.91
N ALA A 28 23.31 12.29 -7.97
CA ALA A 28 23.06 10.87 -8.12
C ALA A 28 22.02 10.61 -9.21
N VAL A 29 22.20 9.48 -9.89
CA VAL A 29 21.19 8.91 -10.79
C VAL A 29 20.86 7.53 -10.27
N ILE A 30 19.57 7.30 -10.06
CA ILE A 30 19.01 5.99 -9.72
C ILE A 30 18.32 5.48 -10.97
N THR A 31 18.71 4.32 -11.45
CA THR A 31 18.08 3.63 -12.58
C THR A 31 17.49 2.32 -12.08
N ILE A 32 16.17 2.20 -12.20
CA ILE A 32 15.42 1.01 -11.83
C ILE A 32 15.11 0.27 -13.13
N ILE A 33 15.58 -0.98 -13.24
CA ILE A 33 15.29 -1.86 -14.36
C ILE A 33 14.39 -2.97 -13.82
N ASP A 34 13.12 -2.87 -14.15
CA ASP A 34 12.05 -3.72 -13.62
C ASP A 34 11.70 -4.84 -14.61
N THR A 35 12.67 -5.73 -14.85
CA THR A 35 12.48 -6.86 -15.79
C THR A 35 12.31 -8.16 -15.02
N HIS A 36 11.11 -8.72 -15.06
CA HIS A 36 10.77 -9.97 -14.38
C HIS A 36 10.57 -11.10 -15.38
N ASN A 37 10.99 -12.30 -15.01
CA ASN A 37 10.74 -13.53 -15.76
C ASN A 37 9.51 -14.29 -15.22
N HIS A 38 8.78 -13.67 -14.31
CA HIS A 38 7.58 -14.18 -13.66
C HIS A 38 6.60 -13.02 -13.44
N SER A 39 5.33 -13.35 -13.22
CA SER A 39 4.31 -12.37 -12.88
C SER A 39 4.56 -11.80 -11.48
N LEU A 40 4.46 -10.48 -11.34
CA LEU A 40 4.43 -9.81 -10.03
C LEU A 40 3.03 -9.77 -9.43
N ASN A 41 1.99 -10.09 -10.20
CA ASN A 41 0.60 -10.13 -9.76
C ASN A 41 0.28 -11.49 -9.12
N THR A 42 1.13 -11.96 -8.20
CA THR A 42 0.82 -13.18 -7.43
C THR A 42 -0.01 -12.80 -6.20
N ALA A 43 -0.89 -13.70 -5.76
CA ALA A 43 -1.67 -13.51 -4.54
C ALA A 43 -0.79 -13.12 -3.33
N GLU A 44 0.44 -13.67 -3.26
CA GLU A 44 1.40 -13.35 -2.21
C GLU A 44 1.92 -11.91 -2.27
N ALA A 45 2.10 -11.33 -3.46
CA ALA A 45 2.50 -9.93 -3.60
C ALA A 45 1.31 -8.99 -3.39
N LEU A 46 0.15 -9.35 -3.94
CA LEU A 46 -1.07 -8.53 -3.92
C LEU A 46 -1.61 -8.27 -2.49
N LYS A 47 -1.39 -9.20 -1.54
CA LYS A 47 -1.79 -9.01 -0.13
C LYS A 47 -1.06 -7.88 0.58
N PHE A 48 0.09 -7.44 0.05
CA PHE A 48 0.89 -6.35 0.62
C PHE A 48 0.58 -4.99 0.00
N LEU A 49 -0.33 -4.92 -0.97
CA LEU A 49 -0.76 -3.65 -1.54
C LEU A 49 -1.50 -2.82 -0.47
N PRO A 50 -1.30 -1.49 -0.45
CA PRO A 50 -1.95 -0.62 0.53
C PRO A 50 -3.47 -0.65 0.34
N ALA A 51 -4.23 -0.77 1.44
CA ALA A 51 -5.69 -0.81 1.41
C ALA A 51 -6.33 0.58 1.14
N SER A 52 -5.82 1.33 0.16
CA SER A 52 -6.29 2.68 -0.16
C SER A 52 -7.68 2.68 -0.79
N ASP A 53 -7.96 1.74 -1.68
CA ASP A 53 -9.11 1.83 -2.58
C ASP A 53 -10.40 1.34 -1.91
N CYS A 54 -10.28 0.35 -1.02
CA CYS A 54 -11.39 -0.14 -0.19
C CYS A 54 -11.60 0.68 1.09
N LYS A 55 -10.73 1.65 1.39
CA LYS A 55 -10.74 2.38 2.67
C LYS A 55 -12.10 3.00 2.98
N GLU A 56 -12.68 3.75 2.04
CA GLU A 56 -13.95 4.44 2.25
C GLU A 56 -15.10 3.47 2.57
N LYS A 57 -15.20 2.36 1.82
CA LYS A 57 -16.20 1.30 2.08
C LYS A 57 -16.07 0.73 3.50
N PHE A 58 -14.84 0.45 3.94
CA PHE A 58 -14.61 -0.05 5.29
C PHE A 58 -14.94 1.01 6.35
N MET A 59 -14.72 2.29 6.06
CA MET A 59 -15.14 3.37 6.96
C MET A 59 -16.66 3.44 7.11
N ASP A 60 -17.41 3.19 6.03
CA ASP A 60 -18.87 3.09 6.10
C ASP A 60 -19.28 1.88 6.95
N TYR A 61 -18.67 0.71 6.74
CA TYR A 61 -18.96 -0.47 7.57
C TYR A 61 -18.74 -0.22 9.06
N PHE A 62 -17.63 0.42 9.43
CA PHE A 62 -17.36 0.76 10.83
C PHE A 62 -18.29 1.86 11.36
N SER A 63 -18.84 2.70 10.50
CA SER A 63 -19.83 3.71 10.89
C SER A 63 -21.21 3.09 11.10
N ASP A 64 -21.48 1.94 10.49
CA ASP A 64 -22.65 1.09 10.73
C ASP A 64 -22.43 0.11 11.91
N ASP A 65 -21.48 0.42 12.81
CA ASP A 65 -21.13 -0.35 14.01
C ASP A 65 -20.67 -1.80 13.76
N MET A 66 -20.28 -2.16 12.52
CA MET A 66 -19.69 -3.47 12.27
C MET A 66 -18.32 -3.62 12.92
N GLY A 67 -18.11 -4.75 13.58
CA GLY A 67 -16.80 -5.13 14.08
C GLY A 67 -15.81 -5.44 12.95
N VAL A 68 -14.50 -5.36 13.21
CA VAL A 68 -13.46 -5.56 12.17
C VAL A 68 -13.63 -6.89 11.42
N ALA A 69 -13.80 -8.00 12.16
CA ALA A 69 -13.96 -9.32 11.56
C ALA A 69 -15.28 -9.46 10.77
N GLU A 70 -16.35 -8.82 11.26
CA GLU A 70 -17.65 -8.79 10.58
C GLU A 70 -17.57 -8.00 9.28
N ALA A 71 -16.96 -6.82 9.30
CA ALA A 71 -16.76 -5.97 8.13
C ALA A 71 -15.94 -6.68 7.04
N CYS A 72 -14.80 -7.33 7.39
CA CYS A 72 -14.03 -8.05 6.37
C CYS A 72 -14.83 -9.22 5.79
N LYS A 73 -15.54 -10.00 6.62
CA LYS A 73 -16.37 -11.13 6.15
C LYS A 73 -17.55 -10.69 5.29
N TYR A 74 -18.22 -9.60 5.68
CA TYR A 74 -19.30 -9.00 4.91
C TYR A 74 -18.79 -8.52 3.54
N HIS A 75 -17.64 -7.86 3.52
CA HIS A 75 -17.00 -7.41 2.30
C HIS A 75 -16.64 -8.57 1.36
N GLU A 76 -16.02 -9.63 1.89
CA GLU A 76 -15.75 -10.85 1.12
C GLU A 76 -17.02 -11.44 0.49
N GLY A 77 -18.13 -11.46 1.22
CA GLY A 77 -19.42 -11.94 0.70
C GLY A 77 -19.97 -11.08 -0.44
N ILE A 78 -19.79 -9.76 -0.39
CA ILE A 78 -20.14 -8.87 -1.50
C ILE A 78 -19.30 -9.21 -2.72
N LEU A 79 -17.98 -9.30 -2.55
CA LEU A 79 -17.04 -9.55 -3.63
C LEU A 79 -17.29 -10.90 -4.32
N GLN A 80 -17.56 -11.95 -3.54
CA GLN A 80 -17.92 -13.27 -4.08
C GLN A 80 -19.22 -13.27 -4.89
N SER A 81 -20.10 -12.28 -4.68
CA SER A 81 -21.37 -12.14 -5.41
C SER A 81 -21.23 -11.34 -6.71
N GLU A 82 -20.08 -10.73 -6.99
CA GLU A 82 -19.85 -9.96 -8.21
C GLU A 82 -19.50 -10.88 -9.40
N GLU A 83 -20.23 -10.75 -10.53
CA GLU A 83 -20.09 -11.63 -11.71
C GLU A 83 -18.69 -11.64 -12.35
N LYS A 84 -17.84 -10.66 -12.03
CA LYS A 84 -16.50 -10.50 -12.62
C LYS A 84 -15.36 -10.71 -11.61
N PHE A 85 -15.67 -11.23 -10.43
CA PHE A 85 -14.66 -11.38 -9.39
C PHE A 85 -13.70 -12.53 -9.68
N THR A 86 -12.42 -12.36 -9.33
CA THR A 86 -11.35 -13.35 -9.59
C THR A 86 -10.55 -13.60 -8.32
N ASP A 87 -9.82 -14.72 -8.27
CA ASP A 87 -8.95 -15.05 -7.14
C ASP A 87 -7.88 -13.97 -6.87
N GLU A 88 -7.43 -13.28 -7.91
CA GLU A 88 -6.50 -12.15 -7.79
C GLU A 88 -7.14 -11.00 -7.02
N HIS A 89 -8.43 -10.71 -7.27
CA HIS A 89 -9.15 -9.68 -6.53
C HIS A 89 -9.38 -10.09 -5.06
N MET A 90 -9.59 -11.38 -4.77
CA MET A 90 -9.70 -11.88 -3.38
C MET A 90 -8.39 -11.71 -2.61
N ALA A 91 -7.26 -11.86 -3.29
CA ALA A 91 -5.93 -11.72 -2.69
C ALA A 91 -5.41 -10.26 -2.68
N ASN A 92 -6.03 -9.37 -3.43
CA ASN A 92 -5.58 -7.98 -3.57
C ASN A 92 -6.05 -7.13 -2.39
N SER A 93 -5.09 -6.75 -1.53
CA SER A 93 -5.37 -5.94 -0.34
C SER A 93 -5.89 -4.52 -0.64
N GLN A 94 -5.69 -3.99 -1.85
CA GLN A 94 -6.37 -2.75 -2.27
C GLN A 94 -7.88 -2.90 -2.32
N ILE A 95 -8.35 -4.10 -2.69
CA ILE A 95 -9.76 -4.41 -2.94
C ILE A 95 -10.34 -5.17 -1.75
N ASN A 96 -9.72 -6.29 -1.38
CA ASN A 96 -10.07 -7.13 -0.24
C ASN A 96 -8.94 -7.11 0.81
N PRO A 97 -8.94 -6.15 1.74
CA PRO A 97 -7.86 -6.01 2.71
C PRO A 97 -7.85 -7.20 3.68
N PRO A 98 -6.67 -7.75 4.02
CA PRO A 98 -6.59 -8.77 5.07
C PRO A 98 -7.00 -8.17 6.43
N LEU A 99 -7.35 -9.04 7.38
CA LEU A 99 -7.81 -8.65 8.72
C LEU A 99 -6.88 -7.63 9.42
N GLN A 100 -5.57 -7.78 9.25
CA GLN A 100 -4.58 -6.85 9.79
C GLN A 100 -4.73 -5.44 9.22
N ASN A 101 -5.02 -5.31 7.92
CA ASN A 101 -5.24 -4.03 7.26
C ASN A 101 -6.61 -3.46 7.63
N CYS A 102 -7.67 -4.28 7.72
CA CYS A 102 -8.97 -3.85 8.26
C CYS A 102 -8.80 -3.25 9.68
N THR A 103 -7.98 -3.89 10.52
CA THR A 103 -7.69 -3.43 11.90
C THR A 103 -6.98 -2.09 11.90
N ALA A 104 -5.97 -1.91 11.05
CA ALA A 104 -5.26 -0.65 10.90
C ALA A 104 -6.20 0.48 10.42
N LEU A 105 -7.14 0.18 9.51
CA LEU A 105 -8.16 1.14 9.07
C LEU A 105 -9.06 1.56 10.23
N ALA A 106 -9.58 0.61 11.01
CA ALA A 106 -10.41 0.90 12.19
C ALA A 106 -9.65 1.75 13.23
N GLN A 107 -8.38 1.43 13.51
CA GLN A 107 -7.54 2.23 14.40
C GLN A 107 -7.31 3.66 13.87
N SER A 108 -7.15 3.81 12.56
CA SER A 108 -7.00 5.13 11.94
C SER A 108 -8.26 5.97 12.07
N MET A 109 -9.45 5.36 11.95
CA MET A 109 -10.74 6.02 12.20
C MET A 109 -10.91 6.40 13.68
N ALA A 110 -10.58 5.47 14.58
CA ALA A 110 -10.67 5.74 16.01
C ALA A 110 -9.78 6.92 16.41
N SER A 111 -8.55 6.95 15.88
CA SER A 111 -7.60 8.03 16.12
C SER A 111 -8.08 9.37 15.55
N SER A 112 -8.79 9.38 14.42
CA SER A 112 -9.34 10.61 13.83
C SER A 112 -10.61 11.10 14.55
N LYS A 113 -11.47 10.20 15.03
CA LYS A 113 -12.72 10.53 15.74
C LYS A 113 -12.50 10.89 17.21
N PHE A 114 -11.58 10.23 17.91
CA PHE A 114 -11.43 10.33 19.37
C PHE A 114 -10.13 11.01 19.83
N GLY A 115 -9.19 11.29 18.91
CA GLY A 115 -7.86 11.78 19.28
C GLY A 115 -7.02 10.70 19.99
N SER A 116 -5.71 10.93 20.10
CA SER A 116 -4.69 9.92 20.45
C SER A 116 -4.76 9.31 21.87
N LYS A 117 -5.90 9.31 22.57
CA LYS A 117 -6.04 8.70 23.90
C LYS A 117 -7.25 7.77 23.97
N ASN A 118 -6.93 6.52 24.25
CA ASN A 118 -7.80 5.42 24.69
C ASN A 118 -8.61 4.73 23.58
N TRP A 119 -7.94 3.86 22.82
CA TRP A 119 -8.61 2.72 22.20
C TRP A 119 -8.28 1.46 23.02
N SER A 120 -9.25 1.02 23.83
CA SER A 120 -9.21 -0.28 24.51
C SER A 120 -10.39 -1.11 24.07
N GLY A 121 -10.15 -2.04 23.14
CA GLY A 121 -11.05 -3.18 22.90
C GLY A 121 -11.56 -3.31 21.47
N PHE A 122 -11.27 -4.46 20.85
CA PHE A 122 -12.26 -5.52 20.71
C PHE A 122 -11.55 -6.86 20.99
N ASN A 123 -12.07 -7.62 21.97
CA ASN A 123 -11.79 -9.05 22.15
C ASN A 123 -12.73 -9.86 21.25
#